data_AF-A0AAD0HRZ1-F1
#
_entry.id   AF-A0AAD0HRZ1-F1
#
_cell.length_a   1.000
_cell.length_b   1.000
_cell.length_c   1.000
_cell.angle_alpha   90.00
_cell.angle_beta   90.00
_cell.angle_gamma   90.00
#
_symmetry.space_group_name_H-M   'P 1'
#
loop_
_entity.id
_entity.type
_entity.pdbx_description
1 polymer ?
#
loop_
_entity_poly.entity_id
_entity_poly.type
_entity_poly.pdbx_seq_one_letter_code
_entity_poly.pdbx_strand_id
1 'polypeptide(L)'
;MAEKKQAKSKIKIVKPLKKEVKQTKELLSDLNSKINNSEVSEKDKRLTLIKTHKKITNLLLKTIPYLLFLFILDVVMLSVITVLFILSAFILDGTAADIVRYILLGVSAFMLAKFTYMNWFSKNLYFKKIIVFKYKSKVDRQKFRAVREISFTPIWFLIFFVASNFYITILVNFEIQQNFVSTGDNKVLIWAILRTTIDMMLLPSFLNSFNKIADKSKAIDANYVKLIKDQYFSNKSLFEDVEFEDNYLNLKFSKNSLTSKNGLFILVNKDDLTRPDQGRMIEINNEILDRYKEIWESYVDLLENRMKAKFNKATVHKLFWLERIYDTIFLDLFEI
;
A
#
# COMPACT_ATOMS: atom_id res chain seq x y z
N MET A 1 38.02 39.52 -31.60
CA MET A 1 37.37 38.31 -32.16
C MET A 1 37.72 37.12 -31.28
N ALA A 2 36.80 36.69 -30.43
CA ALA A 2 36.87 35.39 -29.75
C ALA A 2 35.44 34.99 -29.36
N GLU A 3 34.73 34.39 -30.31
CA GLU A 3 33.41 33.79 -30.08
C GLU A 3 33.54 32.61 -29.12
N LYS A 4 33.14 32.82 -27.85
CA LYS A 4 32.90 31.71 -26.92
C LYS A 4 31.63 30.99 -27.35
N LYS A 5 31.80 29.89 -28.09
CA LYS A 5 30.77 28.89 -28.37
C LYS A 5 30.11 28.43 -27.06
N GLN A 6 28.85 28.81 -26.87
CA GLN A 6 27.98 28.25 -25.84
C GLN A 6 27.82 26.75 -26.09
N ALA A 7 28.48 25.93 -25.28
CA ALA A 7 28.21 24.51 -25.22
C ALA A 7 26.81 24.30 -24.63
N LYS A 8 25.81 24.08 -25.49
CA LYS A 8 24.48 23.58 -25.09
C LYS A 8 24.68 22.29 -24.30
N SER A 9 24.52 22.33 -22.99
CA SER A 9 24.56 21.12 -22.15
C SER A 9 23.35 20.26 -22.52
N LYS A 10 23.56 19.24 -23.35
CA LYS A 10 22.57 18.18 -23.59
C LYS A 10 22.49 17.32 -22.33
N ILE A 11 21.73 17.78 -21.34
CA ILE A 11 21.39 16.97 -20.17
C ILE A 11 20.34 15.96 -20.62
N LYS A 12 20.78 14.71 -20.81
CA LYS A 12 19.94 13.58 -21.22
C LYS A 12 18.90 13.32 -20.12
N ILE A 13 17.66 13.65 -20.42
CA ILE A 13 16.51 13.41 -19.55
C ILE A 13 16.26 11.90 -19.53
N VAL A 14 16.63 11.22 -18.46
CA VAL A 14 16.12 9.88 -18.18
C VAL A 14 14.73 10.10 -17.57
N LYS A 15 13.68 10.08 -18.42
CA LYS A 15 12.25 10.18 -18.05
C LYS A 15 11.68 8.76 -17.89
N PRO A 16 11.79 8.09 -16.72
CA PRO A 16 11.21 6.76 -16.52
C PRO A 16 9.67 6.77 -16.55
N LEU A 17 9.01 7.91 -16.26
CA LEU A 17 7.55 7.99 -16.14
C LEU A 17 6.77 8.25 -17.45
N LYS A 18 7.37 8.83 -18.51
CA LYS A 18 6.64 9.06 -19.78
C LYS A 18 6.10 7.76 -20.39
N LYS A 19 6.77 6.64 -20.15
CA LYS A 19 6.35 5.31 -20.63
C LYS A 19 5.12 4.80 -19.89
N GLU A 20 5.07 4.96 -18.56
CA GLU A 20 3.93 4.52 -17.73
C GLU A 20 2.68 5.37 -18.07
N VAL A 21 2.83 6.69 -18.21
CA VAL A 21 1.76 7.62 -18.65
C VAL A 21 1.21 7.24 -20.03
N LYS A 22 2.11 7.00 -20.99
CA LYS A 22 1.71 6.61 -22.35
C LYS A 22 0.96 5.28 -22.35
N GLN A 23 1.42 4.31 -21.57
CA GLN A 23 0.78 3.00 -21.44
C GLN A 23 -0.62 3.10 -20.82
N THR A 24 -0.84 3.94 -19.80
CA THR A 24 -2.19 4.14 -19.25
C THR A 24 -3.14 4.71 -20.31
N LYS A 25 -2.72 5.74 -21.05
CA LYS A 25 -3.55 6.36 -22.09
C LYS A 25 -3.89 5.39 -23.22
N GLU A 26 -2.91 4.62 -23.69
CA GLU A 26 -3.12 3.55 -24.67
C GLU A 26 -4.14 2.52 -24.15
N LEU A 27 -3.99 2.08 -22.89
CA LEU A 27 -4.90 1.11 -22.26
C LEU A 27 -6.33 1.64 -22.10
N LEU A 28 -6.51 2.92 -21.73
CA LEU A 28 -7.83 3.55 -21.62
C LEU A 28 -8.48 3.76 -23.00
N SER A 29 -7.69 4.13 -24.01
CA SER A 29 -8.21 4.27 -25.38
C SER A 29 -8.70 2.94 -25.97
N ASP A 30 -7.95 1.85 -25.74
CA ASP A 30 -8.33 0.49 -26.14
C ASP A 30 -9.55 -0.03 -25.35
N LEU A 31 -9.69 0.38 -24.09
CA LEU A 31 -10.86 0.06 -23.29
C LEU A 31 -12.11 0.74 -23.84
N ASN A 32 -12.03 2.05 -24.10
CA ASN A 32 -13.16 2.83 -24.59
C ASN A 32 -13.63 2.37 -25.97
N SER A 33 -12.71 1.99 -26.86
CA SER A 33 -13.07 1.44 -28.17
C SER A 33 -13.81 0.09 -28.04
N LYS A 34 -13.40 -0.76 -27.10
CA LYS A 34 -14.02 -2.07 -26.86
C LYS A 34 -15.35 -2.01 -26.10
N ILE A 35 -15.49 -1.09 -25.16
CA ILE A 35 -16.74 -0.89 -24.41
C ILE A 35 -17.83 -0.27 -25.29
N ASN A 36 -17.46 0.68 -26.15
CA ASN A 36 -18.41 1.36 -27.04
C ASN A 36 -18.80 0.55 -28.28
N ASN A 37 -18.11 -0.55 -28.57
CA ASN A 37 -18.49 -1.45 -29.66
C ASN A 37 -19.77 -2.24 -29.30
N SER A 38 -20.80 -2.12 -30.12
CA SER A 38 -22.10 -2.80 -29.96
C SER A 38 -22.04 -4.31 -30.21
N GLU A 39 -21.00 -4.81 -30.88
CA GLU A 39 -20.82 -6.23 -31.22
C GLU A 39 -20.18 -7.06 -30.09
N VAL A 40 -19.60 -6.41 -29.09
CA VAL A 40 -18.93 -7.09 -27.98
C VAL A 40 -19.95 -7.48 -26.92
N SER A 41 -19.95 -8.75 -26.51
CA SER A 41 -20.83 -9.23 -25.43
C SER A 41 -20.61 -8.45 -24.13
N GLU A 42 -21.69 -8.15 -23.42
CA GLU A 42 -21.69 -7.55 -22.08
C GLU A 42 -20.71 -8.25 -21.11
N LYS A 43 -20.59 -9.58 -21.21
CA LYS A 43 -19.68 -10.37 -20.37
C LYS A 43 -18.21 -10.04 -20.68
N ASP A 44 -17.88 -9.85 -21.95
CA ASP A 44 -16.52 -9.56 -22.41
C ASP A 44 -16.13 -8.11 -22.16
N LYS A 45 -17.08 -7.17 -22.25
CA LYS A 45 -16.90 -5.79 -21.79
C LYS A 45 -16.48 -5.73 -20.33
N ARG A 46 -17.15 -6.50 -19.46
CA ARG A 46 -16.84 -6.58 -18.01
C ARG A 46 -15.45 -7.17 -17.73
N LEU A 47 -15.10 -8.26 -18.41
CA LEU A 47 -13.78 -8.88 -18.26
C LEU A 47 -12.66 -7.93 -18.72
N THR A 48 -12.90 -7.22 -19.82
CA THR A 48 -11.96 -6.23 -20.37
C THR A 48 -11.76 -5.06 -19.39
N LEU A 49 -12.83 -4.53 -18.81
CA LEU A 49 -12.78 -3.47 -17.79
C LEU A 49 -11.88 -3.87 -16.61
N ILE A 50 -12.14 -5.04 -16.00
CA ILE A 50 -11.35 -5.53 -14.86
C ILE A 50 -9.89 -5.73 -15.27
N LYS A 51 -9.64 -6.33 -16.43
CA LYS A 51 -8.28 -6.63 -16.89
C LYS A 51 -7.49 -5.36 -17.15
N THR A 52 -8.11 -4.34 -17.75
CA THR A 52 -7.48 -3.06 -18.04
C THR A 52 -7.16 -2.28 -16.78
N HIS A 53 -8.13 -2.07 -15.89
CA HIS A 53 -7.84 -1.36 -14.63
C HIS A 53 -6.90 -2.14 -13.71
N LYS A 54 -6.91 -3.48 -13.74
CA LYS A 54 -5.90 -4.29 -13.06
C LYS A 54 -4.49 -4.05 -13.62
N LYS A 55 -4.34 -3.87 -14.94
CA LYS A 55 -3.05 -3.51 -15.55
C LYS A 55 -2.62 -2.11 -15.11
N ILE A 56 -3.52 -1.12 -15.16
CA ILE A 56 -3.23 0.28 -14.78
C ILE A 56 -2.81 0.35 -13.31
N THR A 57 -3.58 -0.24 -12.40
CA THR A 57 -3.25 -0.28 -10.97
C THR A 57 -1.96 -1.04 -10.67
N ASN A 58 -1.65 -2.10 -11.41
CA ASN A 58 -0.36 -2.80 -11.29
C ASN A 58 0.85 -1.96 -11.73
N LEU A 59 0.69 -0.99 -12.63
CA LEU A 59 1.77 -0.06 -12.96
C LEU A 59 2.11 0.85 -11.76
N LEU A 60 1.11 1.19 -10.96
CA LEU A 60 1.26 2.01 -9.75
C LEU A 60 1.83 1.20 -8.57
N LEU A 61 1.52 -0.10 -8.48
CA LEU A 61 1.96 -0.98 -7.41
C LEU A 61 3.36 -1.54 -7.68
N LYS A 62 4.37 -1.14 -6.89
CA LYS A 62 5.72 -1.73 -6.95
C LYS A 62 6.01 -2.59 -5.73
N THR A 63 6.47 -3.81 -6.00
CA THR A 63 6.91 -4.76 -4.97
C THR A 63 8.28 -4.37 -4.43
N ILE A 64 8.42 -4.39 -3.11
CA ILE A 64 9.67 -4.24 -2.38
C ILE A 64 10.19 -5.67 -2.10
N PRO A 65 11.24 -6.14 -2.81
CA PRO A 65 11.66 -7.53 -2.76
C PRO A 65 12.12 -7.96 -1.35
N TYR A 66 12.77 -7.06 -0.61
CA TYR A 66 13.20 -7.32 0.77
C TYR A 66 12.03 -7.65 1.70
N LEU A 67 10.96 -6.85 1.65
CA LEU A 67 9.77 -7.09 2.47
C LEU A 67 9.01 -8.36 2.03
N LEU A 68 9.02 -8.66 0.73
CA LEU A 68 8.45 -9.92 0.23
C LEU A 68 9.21 -11.13 0.78
N PHE A 69 10.54 -11.08 0.78
CA PHE A 69 11.37 -12.14 1.34
C PHE A 69 11.11 -12.36 2.83
N LEU A 70 11.02 -11.29 3.61
CA LEU A 70 10.66 -11.38 5.03
C LEU A 70 9.29 -12.02 5.25
N PHE A 71 8.30 -11.67 4.42
CA PHE A 71 6.97 -12.27 4.50
C PHE A 71 6.98 -13.77 4.14
N ILE A 72 7.75 -14.17 3.11
CA ILE A 72 7.92 -15.59 2.77
C ILE A 72 8.56 -16.35 3.93
N LEU A 73 9.59 -15.76 4.56
CA LEU A 73 10.23 -16.34 5.75
C LEU A 73 9.23 -16.53 6.89
N ASP A 74 8.35 -15.56 7.13
CA ASP A 74 7.29 -15.68 8.15
C ASP A 74 6.33 -16.85 7.86
N VAL A 75 5.93 -17.04 6.61
CA VAL A 75 5.07 -18.17 6.20
C VAL A 75 5.80 -19.51 6.34
N VAL A 76 7.09 -19.56 6.02
CA VAL A 76 7.91 -20.76 6.18
C VAL A 76 8.06 -21.10 7.67
N MET A 77 8.36 -20.11 8.51
CA MET A 77 8.47 -20.31 9.97
C MET A 77 7.15 -20.81 10.57
N LEU A 78 6.01 -20.25 10.14
CA LEU A 78 4.69 -20.74 10.56
C LEU A 78 4.47 -22.20 10.15
N SER A 79 4.84 -22.56 8.92
CA SER A 79 4.76 -23.94 8.42
C SER A 79 5.65 -24.88 9.24
N VAL A 80 6.87 -24.46 9.59
CA VAL A 80 7.80 -25.22 10.44
C VAL A 80 7.19 -25.44 11.83
N ILE A 81 6.61 -24.42 12.45
CA ILE A 81 5.89 -24.54 13.73
C ILE A 81 4.77 -25.58 13.62
N THR A 82 3.95 -25.52 12.57
CA THR A 82 2.87 -26.51 12.36
C THR A 82 3.41 -27.93 12.22
N VAL A 83 4.49 -28.13 11.46
CA VAL A 83 5.09 -29.46 11.28
C VAL A 83 5.69 -29.98 12.59
N LEU A 84 6.43 -29.14 13.31
CA LEU A 84 7.00 -29.51 14.62
C LEU A 84 5.90 -29.89 15.61
N PHE A 85 4.78 -29.16 15.63
CA PHE A 85 3.61 -29.48 16.45
C PHE A 85 2.99 -30.84 16.08
N ILE A 86 2.80 -31.12 14.79
CA ILE A 86 2.25 -32.42 14.37
C ILE A 86 3.20 -33.56 14.77
N LEU A 87 4.51 -33.36 14.60
CA LEU A 87 5.53 -34.33 14.99
C LEU A 87 5.54 -34.58 16.49
N SER A 88 5.50 -33.53 17.33
CA SER A 88 5.53 -33.65 18.79
C SER A 88 4.25 -34.20 19.42
N ALA A 89 3.10 -33.93 18.80
CA ALA A 89 1.80 -34.29 19.35
C ALA A 89 1.28 -35.65 18.88
N PHE A 90 1.65 -36.11 17.67
CA PHE A 90 1.02 -37.29 17.06
C PHE A 90 1.97 -38.37 16.53
N ILE A 91 3.25 -38.08 16.33
CA ILE A 91 4.16 -38.99 15.60
C ILE A 91 5.31 -39.47 16.48
N LEU A 92 5.95 -38.57 17.21
CA LEU A 92 7.13 -38.87 18.03
C LEU A 92 6.71 -39.11 19.47
N ASP A 93 7.33 -40.13 20.08
CA ASP A 93 7.16 -40.46 21.49
C ASP A 93 8.50 -40.38 22.26
N GLY A 94 8.41 -40.22 23.58
CA GLY A 94 9.57 -40.23 24.48
C GLY A 94 10.47 -39.00 24.35
N THR A 95 11.79 -39.21 24.51
CA THR A 95 12.79 -38.12 24.55
C THR A 95 12.90 -37.32 23.25
N ALA A 96 12.63 -37.93 22.10
CA ALA A 96 12.59 -37.22 20.82
C ALA A 96 11.44 -36.21 20.77
N ALA A 97 10.28 -36.54 21.33
CA ALA A 97 9.13 -35.66 21.39
C ALA A 97 9.43 -34.43 22.27
N ASP A 98 10.07 -34.63 23.43
CA ASP A 98 10.40 -33.53 24.34
C ASP A 98 11.38 -32.52 23.73
N ILE A 99 12.39 -32.98 22.99
CA ILE A 99 13.32 -32.09 22.28
C ILE A 99 12.55 -31.25 21.24
N VAL A 100 11.69 -31.89 20.44
CA VAL A 100 10.89 -31.21 19.42
C VAL A 100 9.94 -30.18 20.06
N ARG A 101 9.36 -30.49 21.22
CA ARG A 101 8.49 -29.54 21.98
C ARG A 101 9.25 -28.30 22.43
N TYR A 102 10.44 -28.44 22.98
CA TYR A 102 11.24 -27.27 23.37
C TYR A 102 11.63 -26.41 22.17
N ILE A 103 11.97 -27.03 21.03
CA ILE A 103 12.25 -26.32 19.78
C ILE A 103 10.98 -25.59 19.30
N LEU A 104 9.83 -26.26 19.30
CA LEU A 104 8.53 -25.67 18.94
C LEU A 104 8.22 -24.43 19.79
N LEU A 105 8.37 -24.52 21.12
CA LEU A 105 8.14 -23.41 22.04
C LEU A 105 9.11 -22.25 21.78
N GLY A 106 10.39 -22.54 21.57
CA GLY A 106 11.40 -21.51 21.28
C GLY A 106 11.14 -20.77 19.97
N VAL A 107 10.85 -21.50 18.89
CA VAL A 107 10.54 -20.92 17.58
C VAL A 107 9.23 -20.12 17.62
N SER A 108 8.23 -20.61 18.36
CA SER A 108 6.95 -19.92 18.55
C SER A 108 7.12 -18.62 19.35
N ALA A 109 7.90 -18.63 20.43
CA ALA A 109 8.22 -17.45 21.22
C ALA A 109 8.97 -16.40 20.40
N PHE A 110 9.93 -16.82 19.56
CA PHE A 110 10.62 -15.93 18.63
C PHE A 110 9.65 -15.27 17.64
N MET A 111 8.74 -16.03 17.05
CA MET A 111 7.74 -15.50 16.11
C MET A 111 6.79 -14.52 16.79
N LEU A 112 6.29 -14.83 17.98
CA LEU A 112 5.44 -13.92 18.77
C LEU A 112 6.19 -12.63 19.10
N ALA A 113 7.42 -12.71 19.61
CA ALA A 113 8.24 -11.54 19.91
C ALA A 113 8.48 -10.66 18.66
N LYS A 114 8.80 -11.28 17.53
CA LYS A 114 8.97 -10.60 16.24
C LYS A 114 7.69 -9.88 15.81
N PHE A 115 6.53 -10.55 15.89
CA PHE A 115 5.25 -9.95 15.53
C PHE A 115 4.84 -8.82 16.47
N THR A 116 5.07 -8.98 17.78
CA THR A 116 4.84 -7.91 18.76
C THR A 116 5.71 -6.71 18.45
N TYR A 117 7.03 -6.88 18.22
CA TYR A 117 7.92 -5.79 17.81
C TYR A 117 7.41 -5.09 16.53
N MET A 118 7.11 -5.87 15.51
CA MET A 118 6.62 -5.37 14.22
C MET A 118 5.33 -4.55 14.36
N ASN A 119 4.39 -5.03 15.16
CA ASN A 119 3.14 -4.35 15.41
C ASN A 119 3.33 -3.10 16.29
N TRP A 120 4.15 -3.16 17.34
CA TRP A 120 4.35 -2.04 18.26
C TRP A 120 5.00 -0.84 17.57
N PHE A 121 5.99 -1.07 16.72
CA PHE A 121 6.67 -0.01 15.98
C PHE A 121 5.96 0.42 14.70
N SER A 122 4.76 -0.12 14.43
CA SER A 122 3.95 0.22 13.25
C SER A 122 4.71 0.19 11.92
N LYS A 123 5.75 -0.64 11.81
CA LYS A 123 6.52 -0.77 10.58
C LYS A 123 5.63 -1.43 9.54
N ASN A 124 5.34 -0.71 8.46
CA ASN A 124 4.47 -1.21 7.41
C ASN A 124 5.22 -2.28 6.61
N LEU A 125 4.88 -3.55 6.82
CA LEU A 125 5.61 -4.69 6.26
C LEU A 125 5.04 -5.18 4.95
N TYR A 126 3.96 -4.55 4.47
CA TYR A 126 3.39 -4.99 3.22
C TYR A 126 4.39 -4.78 2.09
N PHE A 127 4.63 -5.86 1.36
CA PHE A 127 5.66 -5.92 0.34
C PHE A 127 5.32 -5.17 -0.93
N LYS A 128 4.17 -4.48 -1.03
CA LYS A 128 3.90 -3.55 -2.13
C LYS A 128 3.70 -2.13 -1.61
N LYS A 129 4.14 -1.17 -2.41
CA LYS A 129 3.85 0.25 -2.23
C LYS A 129 3.21 0.80 -3.49
N ILE A 130 2.38 1.82 -3.32
CA ILE A 130 1.90 2.63 -4.44
C ILE A 130 2.95 3.70 -4.70
N ILE A 131 3.48 3.76 -5.91
CA ILE A 131 4.37 4.85 -6.33
C ILE A 131 3.57 5.75 -7.26
N VAL A 132 3.23 6.95 -6.78
CA VAL A 132 2.49 7.93 -7.57
C VAL A 132 3.43 8.61 -8.57
N PHE A 133 4.58 9.08 -8.07
CA PHE A 133 5.63 9.67 -8.90
C PHE A 133 7.02 9.45 -8.33
N LYS A 134 8.02 9.48 -9.22
CA LYS A 134 9.45 9.37 -8.87
C LYS A 134 10.30 10.16 -9.86
N TYR A 135 10.65 11.37 -9.48
CA TYR A 135 11.52 12.26 -10.24
C TYR A 135 12.93 12.28 -9.67
N LYS A 136 13.91 12.25 -10.57
CA LYS A 136 15.32 12.49 -10.26
C LYS A 136 15.78 13.66 -11.11
N SER A 137 16.15 14.74 -10.47
CA SER A 137 16.62 15.95 -11.13
C SER A 137 17.99 16.34 -10.58
N LYS A 138 18.74 17.16 -11.32
CA LYS A 138 19.92 17.83 -10.79
C LYS A 138 19.61 19.32 -10.78
N VAL A 139 19.67 19.93 -9.61
CA VAL A 139 19.49 21.38 -9.39
C VAL A 139 20.83 21.88 -8.87
N ASP A 140 21.41 22.88 -9.55
CA ASP A 140 22.65 23.56 -9.19
C ASP A 140 23.82 22.70 -8.64
N ARG A 141 24.05 21.53 -9.25
CA ARG A 141 25.04 20.46 -8.91
C ARG A 141 24.60 19.43 -7.87
N GLN A 142 23.54 19.67 -7.10
CA GLN A 142 22.98 18.68 -6.17
C GLN A 142 21.99 17.74 -6.87
N LYS A 143 22.00 16.46 -6.47
CA LYS A 143 21.04 15.46 -6.97
C LYS A 143 19.76 15.57 -6.15
N PHE A 144 18.72 16.13 -6.76
CA PHE A 144 17.39 16.21 -6.18
C PHE A 144 16.55 14.97 -6.54
N ARG A 145 15.78 14.46 -5.59
CA ARG A 145 14.89 13.31 -5.81
C ARG A 145 13.55 13.54 -5.13
N ALA A 146 12.50 13.83 -5.91
CA ALA A 146 11.12 13.85 -5.44
C ALA A 146 10.49 12.47 -5.64
N VAL A 147 9.98 11.87 -4.57
CA VAL A 147 9.26 10.60 -4.63
C VAL A 147 8.06 10.65 -3.70
N ARG A 148 6.89 10.28 -4.20
CA ARG A 148 5.73 9.97 -3.35
C ARG A 148 5.48 8.47 -3.38
N GLU A 149 5.74 7.84 -2.24
CA GLU A 149 5.47 6.43 -2.01
C GLU A 149 4.40 6.32 -0.93
N ILE A 150 3.27 5.70 -1.25
CA ILE A 150 2.17 5.49 -0.31
C ILE A 150 2.20 4.03 0.11
N SER A 151 2.22 3.81 1.42
CA SER A 151 2.22 2.46 1.97
C SER A 151 0.81 1.88 1.89
N PHE A 152 0.63 0.84 1.08
CA PHE A 152 -0.67 0.20 0.89
C PHE A 152 -0.71 -1.12 1.65
N THR A 153 -1.15 -1.16 2.91
CA THR A 153 -1.37 -2.46 3.59
C THR A 153 -2.81 -2.92 3.31
N PRO A 154 -3.02 -4.03 2.59
CA PRO A 154 -4.37 -4.56 2.42
C PRO A 154 -4.86 -5.22 3.71
N ILE A 155 -6.19 -5.23 3.90
CA ILE A 155 -6.82 -5.75 5.12
C ILE A 155 -6.53 -7.24 5.31
N TRP A 156 -6.54 -8.04 4.24
CA TRP A 156 -6.25 -9.48 4.31
C TRP A 156 -4.87 -9.77 4.90
N PHE A 157 -3.88 -8.88 4.66
CA PHE A 157 -2.54 -9.03 5.21
C PHE A 157 -2.56 -8.81 6.72
N LEU A 158 -3.29 -7.80 7.22
CA LEU A 158 -3.49 -7.60 8.65
C LEU A 158 -4.21 -8.79 9.31
N ILE A 159 -5.26 -9.29 8.66
CA ILE A 159 -5.99 -10.50 9.12
C ILE A 159 -5.03 -11.69 9.20
N PHE A 160 -4.15 -11.88 8.21
CA PHE A 160 -3.17 -12.96 8.23
C PHE A 160 -2.24 -12.88 9.46
N PHE A 161 -1.72 -11.70 9.82
CA PHE A 161 -0.88 -11.56 11.02
C PHE A 161 -1.66 -11.84 12.31
N VAL A 162 -2.89 -11.32 12.42
CA VAL A 162 -3.77 -11.54 13.57
C VAL A 162 -4.06 -13.04 13.72
N ALA A 163 -4.46 -13.70 12.64
CA ALA A 163 -4.75 -15.13 12.63
C ALA A 163 -3.51 -15.99 12.92
N SER A 164 -2.36 -15.64 12.37
CA SER A 164 -1.10 -16.37 12.62
C SER A 164 -0.67 -16.27 14.09
N ASN A 165 -0.75 -15.08 14.69
CA ASN A 165 -0.47 -14.90 16.12
C ASN A 165 -1.44 -15.71 17.00
N PHE A 166 -2.73 -15.65 16.68
CA PHE A 166 -3.75 -16.42 17.39
C PHE A 166 -3.50 -17.94 17.27
N TYR A 167 -3.18 -18.41 16.07
CA TYR A 167 -2.88 -19.81 15.81
C TYR A 167 -1.64 -20.30 16.57
N ILE A 168 -0.52 -19.57 16.51
CA ILE A 168 0.70 -19.90 17.29
C ILE A 168 0.39 -19.97 18.78
N THR A 169 -0.41 -19.02 19.28
CA THR A 169 -0.82 -18.98 20.69
C THR A 169 -1.60 -20.22 21.10
N ILE A 170 -2.53 -20.68 20.26
CA ILE A 170 -3.27 -21.93 20.53
C ILE A 170 -2.32 -23.11 20.63
N LEU A 171 -1.40 -23.26 19.67
CA LEU A 171 -0.44 -24.37 19.66
C LEU A 171 0.45 -24.36 20.92
N VAL A 172 0.97 -23.19 21.27
CA VAL A 172 1.80 -23.02 22.47
C VAL A 172 1.01 -23.32 23.74
N ASN A 173 -0.22 -22.81 23.87
CA ASN A 173 -1.06 -23.09 25.04
C ASN A 173 -1.43 -24.57 25.15
N PHE A 174 -1.71 -25.24 24.03
CA PHE A 174 -1.98 -26.69 24.02
C PHE A 174 -0.79 -27.48 24.55
N GLU A 175 0.41 -27.23 24.01
CA GLU A 175 1.64 -27.90 24.42
C GLU A 175 2.00 -27.62 25.89
N ILE A 176 1.81 -26.38 26.33
CA ILE A 176 2.02 -25.98 27.72
C ILE A 176 1.03 -26.70 28.66
N GLN A 177 -0.26 -26.77 28.31
CA GLN A 177 -1.27 -27.41 29.16
C GLN A 177 -1.10 -28.92 29.25
N GLN A 178 -0.83 -29.59 28.13
CA GLN A 178 -0.72 -31.05 28.11
C GLN A 178 0.56 -31.54 28.80
N ASN A 179 1.67 -30.82 28.67
CA ASN A 179 2.99 -31.33 29.03
C ASN A 179 3.66 -30.64 30.23
N PHE A 180 3.20 -29.44 30.62
CA PHE A 180 3.82 -28.65 31.69
C PHE A 180 2.91 -28.39 32.90
N VAL A 181 1.58 -28.47 32.76
CA VAL A 181 0.65 -28.36 33.90
C VAL A 181 0.54 -29.67 34.68
N SER A 182 0.73 -30.81 34.02
CA SER A 182 0.48 -32.14 34.60
C SER A 182 1.65 -32.75 35.38
N THR A 183 2.79 -32.07 35.51
CA THR A 183 3.99 -32.64 36.17
C THR A 183 4.79 -31.62 37.02
N GLY A 184 4.46 -31.48 38.30
CA GLY A 184 5.36 -31.01 39.39
C GLY A 184 5.79 -29.53 39.42
N ASP A 185 6.18 -29.08 40.61
CA ASP A 185 6.29 -27.66 41.02
C ASP A 185 7.19 -26.74 40.16
N ASN A 186 8.29 -27.24 39.58
CA ASN A 186 9.17 -26.39 38.74
C ASN A 186 8.59 -26.09 37.34
N LYS A 187 7.67 -26.91 36.82
CA LYS A 187 7.04 -26.67 35.51
C LYS A 187 5.92 -25.62 35.61
N VAL A 188 5.38 -25.40 36.81
CA VAL A 188 4.37 -24.37 37.09
C VAL A 188 4.94 -22.95 36.93
N LEU A 189 6.20 -22.73 37.30
CA LEU A 189 6.87 -21.44 37.10
C LEU A 189 7.08 -21.14 35.61
N ILE A 190 7.55 -22.13 34.85
CA ILE A 190 7.75 -22.01 33.39
C ILE A 190 6.42 -21.73 32.70
N TRP A 191 5.35 -22.42 33.11
CA TRP A 191 3.98 -22.17 32.67
C TRP A 191 3.55 -20.73 32.90
N ALA A 192 3.73 -20.21 34.13
CA ALA A 192 3.32 -18.86 34.49
C ALA A 192 4.08 -17.80 33.68
N ILE A 193 5.41 -17.93 33.57
CA ILE A 193 6.25 -17.00 32.82
C ILE A 193 5.86 -17.00 31.33
N LEU A 194 5.71 -18.18 30.73
CA LEU A 194 5.33 -18.29 29.31
C LEU A 194 3.94 -17.72 29.06
N ARG A 195 2.96 -18.05 29.91
CA ARG A 195 1.58 -17.56 29.76
C ARG A 195 1.51 -16.04 29.91
N THR A 196 2.13 -15.47 30.94
CA THR A 196 2.16 -14.01 31.13
C THR A 196 2.88 -13.30 29.99
N THR A 197 3.98 -13.86 29.48
CA THR A 197 4.71 -13.28 28.34
C THR A 197 3.86 -13.27 27.07
N ILE A 198 3.15 -14.38 26.79
CA ILE A 198 2.24 -14.50 25.66
C ILE A 198 1.10 -13.48 25.78
N ASP A 199 0.46 -13.39 26.95
CA ASP A 199 -0.63 -12.45 27.18
C ASP A 199 -0.17 -10.98 27.01
N MET A 200 1.00 -10.63 27.52
CA MET A 200 1.61 -9.31 27.35
C MET A 200 2.00 -9.00 25.89
N MET A 201 2.41 -10.00 25.12
CA MET A 201 2.80 -9.83 23.71
C MET A 201 1.61 -9.71 22.76
N LEU A 202 0.50 -10.36 23.08
CA LEU A 202 -0.69 -10.43 22.25
C LEU A 202 -1.59 -9.21 22.38
N LEU A 203 -1.86 -8.74 23.60
CA LEU A 203 -2.81 -7.64 23.85
C LEU A 203 -2.47 -6.35 23.07
N PRO A 204 -1.24 -5.81 23.13
CA PRO A 204 -0.87 -4.62 22.37
C PRO A 204 -0.84 -4.87 20.86
N SER A 205 -0.46 -6.08 20.44
CA SER A 205 -0.38 -6.51 19.05
C SER A 205 -1.77 -6.58 18.40
N PHE A 206 -2.75 -7.15 19.12
CA PHE A 206 -4.15 -7.20 18.71
C PHE A 206 -4.78 -5.81 18.71
N LEU A 207 -4.66 -5.04 19.80
CA LEU A 207 -5.23 -3.70 19.91
C LEU A 207 -4.72 -2.78 18.79
N ASN A 208 -3.41 -2.78 18.51
CA ASN A 208 -2.87 -1.95 17.43
C ASN A 208 -3.32 -2.43 16.04
N SER A 209 -3.42 -3.74 15.82
CA SER A 209 -3.92 -4.29 14.55
C SER A 209 -5.40 -3.95 14.34
N PHE A 210 -6.24 -4.07 15.37
CA PHE A 210 -7.65 -3.69 15.32
C PHE A 210 -7.84 -2.18 15.16
N ASN A 211 -7.04 -1.36 15.85
CA ASN A 211 -7.05 0.10 15.64
C ASN A 211 -6.66 0.43 14.20
N LYS A 212 -5.62 -0.19 13.64
CA LYS A 212 -5.27 0.02 12.21
C LYS A 212 -6.36 -0.43 11.24
N ILE A 213 -7.10 -1.49 11.57
CA ILE A 213 -8.25 -1.94 10.77
C ILE A 213 -9.39 -0.92 10.88
N ALA A 214 -9.70 -0.46 12.10
CA ALA A 214 -10.76 0.50 12.39
C ALA A 214 -10.47 1.88 11.78
N ASP A 215 -9.24 2.38 11.90
CA ASP A 215 -8.80 3.67 11.35
C ASP A 215 -8.85 3.67 9.83
N LYS A 216 -8.42 2.57 9.19
CA LYS A 216 -8.54 2.40 7.73
C LYS A 216 -9.99 2.32 7.27
N SER A 217 -10.91 1.84 8.10
CA SER A 217 -12.34 1.86 7.77
C SER A 217 -12.92 3.26 7.91
N LYS A 218 -12.64 3.95 9.03
CA LYS A 218 -13.22 5.26 9.35
C LYS A 218 -12.76 6.38 8.41
N ALA A 219 -11.46 6.45 8.09
CA ALA A 219 -10.92 7.49 7.22
C ALA A 219 -11.48 7.42 5.80
N ILE A 220 -11.76 6.20 5.31
CA ILE A 220 -12.29 6.02 3.97
C ILE A 220 -13.80 6.26 3.92
N ASP A 221 -14.55 5.82 4.94
CA ASP A 221 -16.02 5.85 4.89
C ASP A 221 -16.64 7.20 5.32
N ALA A 222 -15.95 8.04 6.11
CA ALA A 222 -16.56 9.27 6.66
C ALA A 222 -16.41 10.51 5.77
N ASN A 223 -15.20 10.81 5.27
CA ASN A 223 -14.94 12.07 4.55
C ASN A 223 -14.82 11.86 3.03
N TYR A 224 -14.08 10.86 2.56
CA TYR A 224 -13.83 10.67 1.12
C TYR A 224 -15.04 10.12 0.35
N VAL A 225 -15.79 9.18 0.95
CA VAL A 225 -17.01 8.64 0.34
C VAL A 225 -18.07 9.73 0.16
N LYS A 226 -18.31 10.57 1.19
CA LYS A 226 -19.32 11.64 1.12
C LYS A 226 -18.91 12.84 0.26
N LEU A 227 -17.66 13.29 0.30
CA LEU A 227 -17.23 14.52 -0.41
C LEU A 227 -16.91 14.30 -1.89
N ILE A 228 -16.22 13.22 -2.24
CA ILE A 228 -15.65 13.07 -3.59
C ILE A 228 -16.32 11.94 -4.35
N LYS A 229 -16.62 10.82 -3.68
CA LYS A 229 -17.19 9.63 -4.34
C LYS A 229 -18.69 9.73 -4.59
N ASP A 230 -19.49 10.25 -3.66
CA ASP A 230 -20.93 10.43 -3.89
C ASP A 230 -21.23 11.62 -4.82
N GLN A 231 -20.29 12.57 -4.93
CA GLN A 231 -20.35 13.74 -5.81
C GLN A 231 -19.51 13.57 -7.11
N TYR A 232 -19.08 12.36 -7.45
CA TYR A 232 -18.16 12.14 -8.58
C TYR A 232 -18.71 12.68 -9.93
N PHE A 233 -20.04 12.67 -10.14
CA PHE A 233 -20.67 13.23 -11.34
C PHE A 233 -20.47 14.75 -11.47
N SER A 234 -20.42 15.49 -10.36
CA SER A 234 -20.12 16.93 -10.36
C SER A 234 -18.61 17.23 -10.35
N ASN A 235 -17.77 16.21 -10.13
CA ASN A 235 -16.32 16.36 -9.93
C ASN A 235 -15.47 15.74 -11.05
N LYS A 236 -16.03 15.40 -12.21
CA LYS A 236 -15.23 14.93 -13.37
C LYS A 236 -14.13 15.94 -13.75
N SER A 237 -14.45 17.22 -13.65
CA SER A 237 -13.57 18.37 -13.88
C SER A 237 -12.81 18.84 -12.64
N LEU A 238 -12.63 17.99 -11.62
CA LEU A 238 -12.00 18.36 -10.34
C LEU A 238 -10.66 19.09 -10.50
N PHE A 239 -9.86 18.69 -11.50
CA PHE A 239 -8.54 19.26 -11.76
C PHE A 239 -8.51 20.30 -12.90
N GLU A 240 -9.66 20.75 -13.41
CA GLU A 240 -9.72 21.80 -14.45
C GLU A 240 -9.39 23.18 -13.88
N ASP A 241 -9.88 23.50 -12.67
CA ASP A 241 -9.70 24.81 -12.01
C ASP A 241 -8.80 24.71 -10.78
N VAL A 242 -7.68 24.01 -10.94
CA VAL A 242 -6.70 23.84 -9.86
C VAL A 242 -5.55 24.82 -10.04
N GLU A 243 -5.20 25.51 -8.96
CA GLU A 243 -4.12 26.48 -8.94
C GLU A 243 -3.09 26.08 -7.88
N PHE A 244 -1.81 26.34 -8.17
CA PHE A 244 -0.78 26.22 -7.15
C PHE A 244 -0.86 27.42 -6.23
N GLU A 245 -0.84 27.17 -4.92
CA GLU A 245 -0.64 28.26 -3.96
C GLU A 245 0.81 28.77 -4.01
N ASP A 246 1.07 29.85 -3.26
CA ASP A 246 2.35 30.51 -3.24
C ASP A 246 3.51 29.54 -2.98
N ASN A 247 4.58 29.72 -3.76
CA ASN A 247 5.78 28.89 -3.75
C ASN A 247 5.56 27.39 -4.05
N TYR A 248 4.40 27.01 -4.62
CA TYR A 248 4.06 25.63 -4.96
C TYR A 248 4.05 24.67 -3.75
N LEU A 249 3.61 25.14 -2.59
CA LEU A 249 3.53 24.31 -1.37
C LEU A 249 2.43 23.24 -1.44
N ASN A 250 1.32 23.58 -2.09
CA ASN A 250 0.08 22.83 -2.18
C ASN A 250 -0.75 23.32 -3.40
N LEU A 251 -1.80 22.58 -3.70
CA LEU A 251 -2.83 22.90 -4.70
C LEU A 251 -4.10 23.36 -4.01
N LYS A 252 -4.71 24.40 -4.57
CA LYS A 252 -6.02 24.90 -4.21
C LYS A 252 -7.03 24.55 -5.30
N PHE A 253 -8.15 23.94 -4.88
CA PHE A 253 -9.23 23.54 -5.77
C PHE A 253 -10.37 24.55 -5.65
N SER A 254 -10.40 25.53 -6.55
CA SER A 254 -11.27 26.71 -6.44
C SER A 254 -12.76 26.40 -6.42
N LYS A 255 -13.21 25.37 -7.18
CA LYS A 255 -14.63 24.98 -7.24
C LYS A 255 -15.17 24.34 -5.96
N ASN A 256 -14.33 23.59 -5.23
CA ASN A 256 -14.77 22.70 -4.16
C ASN A 256 -14.18 23.04 -2.79
N SER A 257 -13.43 24.14 -2.68
CA SER A 257 -12.73 24.56 -1.46
C SER A 257 -11.86 23.46 -0.82
N LEU A 258 -11.31 22.57 -1.66
CA LEU A 258 -10.37 21.53 -1.22
C LEU A 258 -8.93 22.05 -1.34
N THR A 259 -8.08 21.61 -0.43
CA THR A 259 -6.63 21.84 -0.47
C THR A 259 -5.88 20.51 -0.50
N SER A 260 -4.76 20.46 -1.23
CA SER A 260 -3.85 19.32 -1.12
C SER A 260 -2.95 19.47 0.10
N LYS A 261 -2.46 18.36 0.65
CA LYS A 261 -1.47 18.39 1.73
C LYS A 261 -0.19 19.12 1.31
N ASN A 262 0.38 19.82 2.28
CA ASN A 262 1.69 20.46 2.13
C ASN A 262 2.81 19.43 1.91
N GLY A 263 3.79 19.80 1.08
CA GLY A 263 5.00 18.98 0.84
C GLY A 263 4.82 17.83 -0.15
N LEU A 264 3.69 17.79 -0.88
CA LEU A 264 3.50 16.92 -2.05
C LEU A 264 4.25 17.45 -3.28
N PHE A 265 4.37 18.77 -3.38
CA PHE A 265 5.02 19.49 -4.47
C PHE A 265 6.37 20.04 -4.01
N ILE A 266 7.20 20.42 -4.98
CA ILE A 266 8.53 20.96 -4.72
C ILE A 266 8.38 22.44 -4.43
N LEU A 267 8.80 22.86 -3.23
CA LEU A 267 8.88 24.26 -2.86
C LEU A 267 9.77 25.01 -3.85
N VAL A 268 9.24 26.07 -4.45
CA VAL A 268 9.99 26.98 -5.33
C VAL A 268 10.20 28.28 -4.58
N ASN A 269 11.32 28.39 -3.86
CA ASN A 269 11.72 29.68 -3.28
C ASN A 269 12.38 30.54 -4.36
N LYS A 270 11.74 31.66 -4.71
CA LYS A 270 12.22 32.57 -5.77
C LYS A 270 13.49 33.33 -5.37
N ASP A 271 13.76 33.46 -4.07
CA ASP A 271 14.89 34.23 -3.57
C ASP A 271 16.20 33.41 -3.53
N ASP A 272 16.08 32.09 -3.32
CA ASP A 272 17.24 31.18 -3.14
C ASP A 272 17.66 30.44 -4.43
N LEU A 273 16.84 30.49 -5.49
CA LEU A 273 17.03 29.68 -6.70
C LEU A 273 17.40 30.51 -7.93
N THR A 274 18.27 29.98 -8.78
CA THR A 274 18.55 30.58 -10.09
C THR A 274 17.32 30.50 -11.02
N ARG A 275 17.13 31.48 -11.92
CA ARG A 275 15.98 31.48 -12.88
C ARG A 275 15.83 30.16 -13.67
N PRO A 276 16.91 29.51 -14.17
CA PRO A 276 16.79 28.21 -14.85
C PRO A 276 16.32 27.09 -13.93
N ASP A 277 16.75 27.09 -12.66
CA ASP A 277 16.35 26.07 -11.68
C ASP A 277 14.90 26.26 -11.22
N GLN A 278 14.45 27.52 -11.07
CA GLN A 278 13.03 27.84 -10.83
C GLN A 278 12.14 27.28 -11.93
N GLY A 279 12.45 27.58 -13.19
CA GLY A 279 11.68 27.06 -14.34
C GLY A 279 11.62 25.53 -14.37
N ARG A 280 12.72 24.87 -13.97
CA ARG A 280 12.77 23.40 -13.89
C ARG A 280 11.95 22.82 -12.75
N MET A 281 11.92 23.47 -11.58
CA MET A 281 11.06 23.01 -10.47
C MET A 281 9.58 23.18 -10.81
N ILE A 282 9.22 24.28 -11.47
CA ILE A 282 7.86 24.51 -11.98
C ILE A 282 7.47 23.44 -12.99
N GLU A 283 8.35 23.09 -13.94
CA GLU A 283 8.10 21.99 -14.89
C GLU A 283 7.83 20.66 -14.16
N ILE A 284 8.62 20.35 -13.12
CA ILE A 284 8.42 19.11 -12.34
C ILE A 284 7.09 19.15 -11.57
N ASN A 285 6.71 20.28 -10.97
CA ASN A 285 5.43 20.41 -10.28
C ASN A 285 4.24 20.23 -11.23
N ASN A 286 4.33 20.79 -12.45
CA ASN A 286 3.33 20.56 -13.49
C ASN A 286 3.29 19.08 -13.92
N GLU A 287 4.45 18.43 -14.08
CA GLU A 287 4.50 16.99 -14.38
C GLU A 287 3.87 16.13 -13.26
N ILE A 288 4.05 16.52 -11.98
CA ILE A 288 3.39 15.87 -10.84
C ILE A 288 1.88 16.06 -10.92
N LEU A 289 1.41 17.28 -11.18
CA LEU A 289 -0.01 17.60 -11.32
C LEU A 289 -0.66 16.81 -12.47
N ASP A 290 -0.02 16.78 -13.64
CA ASP A 290 -0.49 16.00 -14.80
C ASP A 290 -0.63 14.51 -14.47
N ARG A 291 0.26 13.98 -13.61
CA ARG A 291 0.18 12.60 -13.16
C ARG A 291 -1.05 12.35 -12.28
N TYR A 292 -1.38 13.26 -11.37
CA TYR A 292 -2.60 13.18 -10.58
C TYR A 292 -3.86 13.30 -11.45
N LYS A 293 -3.85 14.19 -12.47
CA LYS A 293 -4.93 14.32 -13.45
C LYS A 293 -5.19 13.01 -14.21
N GLU A 294 -4.14 12.36 -14.71
CA GLU A 294 -4.26 11.08 -15.41
C GLU A 294 -4.81 9.96 -14.51
N ILE A 295 -4.35 9.88 -13.26
CA ILE A 295 -4.86 8.91 -12.28
C ILE A 295 -6.34 9.18 -11.99
N TRP A 296 -6.74 10.45 -11.93
CA TRP A 296 -8.13 10.87 -11.72
C TRP A 296 -9.01 10.51 -12.91
N GLU A 297 -8.58 10.79 -14.13
CA GLU A 297 -9.28 10.38 -15.36
C GLU A 297 -9.51 8.86 -15.39
N SER A 298 -8.46 8.08 -15.09
CA SER A 298 -8.58 6.62 -15.01
C SER A 298 -9.55 6.16 -13.91
N TYR A 299 -9.66 6.91 -12.82
CA TYR A 299 -10.54 6.58 -11.71
C TYR A 299 -12.00 6.93 -12.04
N VAL A 300 -12.25 8.09 -12.66
CA VAL A 300 -13.57 8.49 -13.14
C VAL A 300 -14.08 7.50 -14.18
N ASP A 301 -13.24 7.05 -15.12
CA ASP A 301 -13.60 6.04 -16.11
C ASP A 301 -14.04 4.72 -15.45
N LEU A 302 -13.30 4.27 -14.43
CA LEU A 302 -13.67 3.08 -13.64
C LEU A 302 -15.03 3.25 -12.97
N LEU A 303 -15.27 4.39 -12.33
CA LEU A 303 -16.54 4.68 -11.65
C LEU A 303 -17.69 4.72 -12.64
N GLU A 304 -17.60 5.51 -13.72
CA GLU A 304 -18.63 5.60 -14.76
C GLU A 304 -19.01 4.23 -15.33
N ASN A 305 -18.01 3.44 -15.73
CA ASN A 305 -18.22 2.12 -16.30
C ASN A 305 -18.78 1.13 -15.27
N ARG A 306 -18.47 1.32 -13.97
CA ARG A 306 -19.07 0.52 -12.89
C ARG A 306 -20.58 0.77 -12.76
N MET A 307 -21.07 1.99 -12.94
CA MET A 307 -22.51 2.27 -12.74
C MET A 307 -23.35 2.00 -13.97
N LYS A 308 -22.75 2.07 -15.16
CA LYS A 308 -23.44 1.73 -16.42
C LYS A 308 -23.75 0.23 -16.53
N ALA A 309 -22.98 -0.65 -15.87
CA ALA A 309 -23.13 -2.10 -16.01
C ALA A 309 -23.61 -2.82 -14.73
N LYS A 310 -24.50 -3.81 -14.89
CA LYS A 310 -24.95 -4.70 -13.80
C LYS A 310 -23.92 -5.81 -13.56
N PHE A 311 -23.12 -5.71 -12.51
CA PHE A 311 -22.09 -6.71 -12.20
C PHE A 311 -22.58 -7.81 -11.23
N ASN A 312 -22.03 -9.02 -11.38
CA ASN A 312 -22.17 -10.07 -10.37
C ASN A 312 -21.38 -9.70 -9.09
N LYS A 313 -21.82 -10.17 -7.91
CA LYS A 313 -21.22 -9.95 -6.59
C LYS A 313 -19.70 -10.18 -6.56
N ALA A 314 -19.21 -11.25 -7.19
CA ALA A 314 -17.77 -11.54 -7.27
C ALA A 314 -16.98 -10.49 -8.06
N THR A 315 -17.58 -9.95 -9.13
CA THR A 315 -16.96 -8.90 -9.94
C THR A 315 -17.00 -7.55 -9.23
N VAL A 316 -18.11 -7.23 -8.57
CA VAL A 316 -18.23 -6.04 -7.70
C VAL A 316 -17.14 -6.05 -6.65
N HIS A 317 -16.87 -7.20 -6.02
CA HIS A 317 -15.82 -7.33 -5.02
C HIS A 317 -14.42 -7.07 -5.60
N LYS A 318 -14.13 -7.54 -6.83
CA LYS A 318 -12.84 -7.25 -7.50
C LYS A 318 -12.69 -5.76 -7.84
N LEU A 319 -13.75 -5.13 -8.35
CA LEU A 319 -13.76 -3.69 -8.64
C LEU A 319 -13.60 -2.86 -7.37
N PHE A 320 -14.25 -3.25 -6.28
CA PHE A 320 -14.10 -2.63 -4.97
C PHE A 320 -12.64 -2.56 -4.50
N TRP A 321 -11.87 -3.64 -4.69
CA TRP A 321 -10.44 -3.63 -4.34
C TRP A 321 -9.59 -2.74 -5.27
N LEU A 322 -9.95 -2.65 -6.55
CA LEU A 322 -9.28 -1.74 -7.49
C LEU A 322 -9.56 -0.27 -7.15
N GLU A 323 -10.82 0.06 -6.84
CA GLU A 323 -11.22 1.39 -6.37
C GLU A 323 -10.43 1.81 -5.14
N ARG A 324 -10.25 0.92 -4.16
CA ARG A 324 -9.52 1.25 -2.94
C ARG A 324 -8.07 1.65 -3.17
N ILE A 325 -7.44 1.22 -4.27
CA ILE A 325 -6.09 1.67 -4.65
C ILE A 325 -6.14 3.14 -5.07
N TYR A 326 -7.11 3.52 -5.90
CA TYR A 326 -7.32 4.92 -6.29
C TYR A 326 -7.73 5.79 -5.10
N ASP A 327 -8.68 5.32 -4.27
CA ASP A 327 -9.13 6.01 -3.06
C ASP A 327 -7.94 6.36 -2.15
N THR A 328 -7.02 5.42 -1.97
CA THR A 328 -5.82 5.61 -1.14
C THR A 328 -4.90 6.70 -1.70
N ILE A 329 -4.83 6.88 -3.02
CA ILE A 329 -4.02 7.93 -3.65
C ILE A 329 -4.62 9.31 -3.39
N PHE A 330 -5.94 9.45 -3.51
CA PHE A 330 -6.61 10.75 -3.33
C PHE A 330 -6.78 11.14 -1.87
N LEU A 331 -7.01 10.17 -0.97
CA LEU A 331 -6.91 10.39 0.48
C LEU A 331 -5.52 10.87 0.92
N ASP A 332 -4.47 10.41 0.24
CA ASP A 332 -3.11 10.87 0.48
C ASP A 332 -2.87 12.29 -0.07
N LEU A 333 -3.50 12.64 -1.19
CA LEU A 333 -3.42 13.96 -1.83
C LEU A 333 -4.10 15.06 -1.01
N PHE A 334 -5.35 14.84 -0.60
CA PHE A 334 -6.16 15.88 0.05
C PHE A 334 -5.85 16.02 1.54
N GLU A 335 -5.95 17.26 2.03
CA GLU A 335 -5.91 17.60 3.45
C GLU A 335 -7.34 17.50 4.01
N ILE A 336 -7.68 16.34 4.59
CA ILE A 336 -9.02 15.94 5.02
C ILE A 336 -9.00 15.43 6.46
#